data_AF-A0A7R9AF31-F1
#
_entry.id   AF-A0A7R9AF31-F1
#
_cell.length_a   1.000
_cell.length_b   1.000
_cell.length_c   1.000
_cell.angle_alpha   90.00
_cell.angle_beta   90.00
_cell.angle_gamma   90.00
#
_symmetry.space_group_name_H-M   'P 1'
#
loop_
_entity.id
_entity.type
_entity.pdbx_description
1 polymer ?
#
loop_
_entity_poly.entity_id
_entity_poly.type
_entity_poly.pdbx_seq_one_letter_code
_entity_poly.pdbx_strand_id
1 'polypeptide(L)'
;MEKEYKKVANWVTPKKKHGLPVFPEEIVMGGMTADGETLYVARAEHDNDTLPGKVQQNHSHCYVGYNGEEYSKESYKVLVNPAKSNLDWVAASGGSVPAGALQGGRTAEGEALFIGRCKHGGDTVCGKSFQSPFRHHIDSTKVIFDLAYGEKSPGSKSGARGGFGRT
;
A
#
# COMPACT_ATOMS: atom_id res chain seq x y z
N MET A 1 -29.23 1.21 1.19
CA MET A 1 -28.58 0.87 -0.09
C MET A 1 -27.22 0.30 0.23
N GLU A 2 -27.08 -1.02 0.15
CA GLU A 2 -25.78 -1.69 0.18
C GLU A 2 -24.97 -1.15 -1.00
N LYS A 3 -23.85 -0.47 -0.71
CA LYS A 3 -22.94 -0.07 -1.76
C LYS A 3 -22.14 -1.31 -2.15
N GLU A 4 -22.44 -1.80 -3.34
CA GLU A 4 -21.66 -2.86 -4.00
C GLU A 4 -20.20 -2.41 -4.05
N TYR A 5 -19.33 -3.07 -3.29
CA TYR A 5 -17.90 -2.78 -3.24
C TYR A 5 -17.31 -3.13 -4.61
N LYS A 6 -17.10 -2.12 -5.46
CA LYS A 6 -16.50 -2.32 -6.78
C LYS A 6 -15.03 -2.67 -6.55
N LYS A 7 -14.61 -3.85 -7.00
CA LYS A 7 -13.23 -4.30 -6.88
C LYS A 7 -12.31 -3.38 -7.71
N VAL A 8 -11.74 -2.35 -7.09
CA VAL A 8 -10.97 -1.30 -7.76
C VAL A 8 -9.61 -1.75 -8.27
N ALA A 9 -9.02 -2.75 -7.62
CA ALA A 9 -7.70 -3.28 -7.98
C ALA A 9 -7.69 -4.81 -8.05
N ASN A 10 -6.83 -5.34 -8.92
CA ASN A 10 -6.66 -6.77 -9.15
C ASN A 10 -5.21 -7.20 -9.00
N TRP A 11 -5.01 -8.45 -8.60
CA TRP A 11 -3.70 -9.07 -8.52
C TRP A 11 -3.46 -9.94 -9.74
N VAL A 12 -2.47 -9.58 -10.55
CA VAL A 12 -2.16 -10.26 -11.82
C VAL A 12 -0.77 -10.86 -11.75
N THR A 13 -0.63 -12.11 -12.21
CA THR A 13 0.69 -12.70 -12.42
C THR A 13 1.30 -12.09 -13.69
N PRO A 14 2.45 -11.40 -13.61
CA PRO A 14 3.05 -10.80 -14.79
C PRO A 14 3.49 -11.87 -15.79
N LYS A 15 3.30 -11.60 -17.07
CA LYS A 15 3.84 -12.46 -18.14
C LYS A 15 5.36 -12.28 -18.18
N LYS A 16 6.10 -13.30 -18.61
CA LYS A 16 7.55 -13.20 -18.84
C LYS A 16 7.84 -13.13 -20.33
N LYS A 17 8.72 -12.22 -20.75
CA LYS A 17 9.28 -12.13 -22.12
C LYS A 17 10.80 -12.03 -22.00
N HIS A 18 11.52 -12.96 -22.63
CA HIS A 18 12.99 -13.09 -22.50
C HIS A 18 13.49 -13.13 -21.03
N GLY A 19 12.74 -13.78 -20.14
CA GLY A 19 13.11 -13.92 -18.72
C GLY A 19 12.75 -12.72 -17.82
N LEU A 20 12.33 -11.59 -18.41
CA LEU A 20 11.91 -10.40 -17.68
C LEU A 20 10.38 -10.29 -17.60
N PRO A 21 9.85 -9.69 -16.52
CA PRO A 21 8.42 -9.45 -16.40
C PRO A 21 7.97 -8.38 -17.40
N VAL A 22 6.81 -8.60 -18.02
CA VAL A 22 6.08 -7.61 -18.81
C VAL A 22 4.89 -7.17 -17.98
N PHE A 23 4.95 -5.91 -17.53
CA PHE A 23 3.89 -5.32 -16.71
C PHE A 23 2.76 -4.74 -17.57
N PRO A 24 1.49 -4.88 -17.13
CA PRO A 24 0.36 -4.17 -17.74
C PRO A 24 0.50 -2.65 -17.59
N GLU A 25 -0.15 -1.88 -18.47
CA GLU A 25 -0.15 -0.41 -18.42
C GLU A 25 -0.77 0.11 -17.10
N GLU A 26 -1.74 -0.62 -16.56
CA GLU A 26 -2.49 -0.23 -15.38
C GLU A 26 -1.84 -0.68 -14.06
N ILE A 27 -0.57 -1.04 -14.08
CA ILE A 27 0.20 -1.41 -12.89
C ILE A 27 0.28 -0.23 -11.91
N VAL A 28 0.11 -0.52 -10.63
CA VAL A 28 0.12 0.50 -9.58
C VAL A 28 1.56 0.79 -9.15
N MET A 29 2.01 2.03 -9.35
CA MET A 29 3.28 2.52 -8.80
C MET A 29 3.20 2.60 -7.27
N GLY A 30 4.15 1.93 -6.62
CA GLY A 30 4.36 1.95 -5.17
C GLY A 30 5.23 3.13 -4.71
N GLY A 31 6.19 3.51 -5.54
CA GLY A 31 7.12 4.59 -5.26
C GLY A 31 8.29 4.60 -6.23
N MET A 32 9.41 5.17 -5.78
CA MET A 32 10.59 5.39 -6.60
C MET A 32 11.82 5.42 -5.69
N THR A 33 12.93 4.85 -6.14
CA THR A 33 14.23 4.96 -5.46
C THR A 33 14.85 6.34 -5.67
N ALA A 34 15.83 6.70 -4.87
CA ALA A 34 16.60 7.94 -4.98
C ALA A 34 17.32 8.04 -6.34
N ASP A 35 17.69 6.90 -6.92
CA ASP A 35 18.31 6.79 -8.24
C ASP A 35 17.30 6.90 -9.40
N GLY A 36 16.01 7.09 -9.10
CA GLY A 36 14.95 7.27 -10.10
C GLY A 36 14.33 5.97 -10.61
N GLU A 37 14.62 4.82 -10.01
CA GLU A 37 14.01 3.57 -10.41
C GLU A 37 12.58 3.44 -9.86
N THR A 38 11.64 3.12 -10.74
CA THR A 38 10.23 2.95 -10.36
C THR A 38 10.01 1.63 -9.64
N LEU A 39 9.32 1.69 -8.51
CA LEU A 39 8.89 0.53 -7.72
C LEU A 39 7.38 0.32 -7.91
N TYR A 40 6.98 -0.91 -8.21
CA TYR A 40 5.57 -1.29 -8.34
C TYR A 40 5.11 -2.12 -7.14
N VAL A 41 3.81 -2.01 -6.84
CA VAL A 41 3.18 -2.79 -5.76
C VAL A 41 3.05 -4.25 -6.20
N ALA A 42 3.61 -5.14 -5.40
CA ALA A 42 3.55 -6.58 -5.62
C ALA A 42 3.17 -7.33 -4.33
N ARG A 43 2.95 -8.63 -4.45
CA ARG A 43 2.81 -9.55 -3.31
C ARG A 43 3.30 -10.94 -3.67
N ALA A 44 3.76 -11.69 -2.69
CA ALA A 44 4.20 -13.07 -2.86
C ALA A 44 3.88 -13.92 -1.63
N GLU A 45 3.85 -15.24 -1.79
CA GLU A 45 3.67 -16.17 -0.67
C GLU A 45 5.02 -16.44 0.02
N HIS A 46 5.04 -16.43 1.35
CA HIS A 46 6.19 -16.77 2.19
C HIS A 46 5.67 -17.38 3.48
N ASP A 47 6.11 -18.59 3.84
CA ASP A 47 5.68 -19.30 5.08
C ASP A 47 4.16 -19.36 5.31
N ASN A 48 3.38 -19.55 4.23
CA ASN A 48 1.90 -19.53 4.21
C ASN A 48 1.26 -18.14 4.42
N ASP A 49 2.06 -17.09 4.58
CA ASP A 49 1.61 -15.71 4.50
C ASP A 49 1.61 -15.21 3.05
N THR A 50 0.57 -14.50 2.66
CA THR A 50 0.57 -13.69 1.44
C THR A 50 1.07 -12.29 1.80
N LEU A 51 2.32 -11.98 1.51
CA LEU A 51 2.96 -10.74 1.94
C LEU A 51 2.98 -9.69 0.83
N PRO A 52 2.54 -8.44 1.08
CA PRO A 52 2.78 -7.33 0.16
C PRO A 52 4.26 -6.92 0.14
N GLY A 53 4.71 -6.46 -1.01
CA GLY A 53 6.10 -6.11 -1.28
C GLY A 53 6.24 -5.22 -2.51
N LYS A 54 7.45 -5.19 -3.05
CA LYS A 54 7.82 -4.34 -4.19
C LYS A 54 8.43 -5.17 -5.32
N VAL A 55 8.34 -4.64 -6.55
CA VAL A 55 9.12 -5.12 -7.69
C VAL A 55 9.69 -3.93 -8.45
N GLN A 56 10.97 -4.02 -8.82
CA GLN A 56 11.64 -3.06 -9.70
C GLN A 56 11.38 -3.44 -11.15
N GLN A 57 11.24 -2.44 -12.03
CA GLN A 57 10.93 -2.66 -13.44
C GLN A 57 11.90 -3.63 -14.14
N ASN A 58 13.18 -3.55 -13.78
CA ASN A 58 14.26 -4.31 -14.41
C ASN A 58 14.62 -5.60 -13.65
N HIS A 59 13.88 -5.95 -12.59
CA HIS A 59 14.13 -7.14 -11.80
C HIS A 59 13.10 -8.22 -12.10
N SER A 60 13.54 -9.47 -12.15
CA SER A 60 12.66 -10.63 -12.34
C SER A 60 12.00 -11.13 -11.06
N HIS A 61 12.23 -10.46 -9.93
CA HIS A 61 11.82 -10.89 -8.59
C HIS A 61 11.02 -9.82 -7.85
N CYS A 62 10.09 -10.26 -7.02
CA CYS A 62 9.45 -9.43 -5.99
C CYS A 62 10.21 -9.58 -4.67
N TYR A 63 10.32 -8.49 -3.92
CA TYR A 63 10.92 -8.45 -2.60
C TYR A 63 9.83 -8.27 -1.54
N VAL A 64 9.77 -9.18 -0.57
CA VAL A 64 8.83 -9.15 0.55
C VAL A 64 9.58 -9.15 1.88
N GLY A 65 9.12 -8.35 2.84
CA GLY A 65 9.70 -8.29 4.17
C GLY A 65 9.07 -9.32 5.11
N TYR A 66 9.87 -10.11 5.79
CA TYR A 66 9.43 -11.11 6.78
C TYR A 66 10.47 -11.22 7.91
N ASN A 67 10.02 -11.20 9.17
CA ASN A 67 10.87 -11.29 10.36
C ASN A 67 12.11 -10.38 10.40
N GLY A 68 12.02 -9.18 9.83
CA GLY A 68 13.11 -8.19 9.82
C GLY A 68 14.08 -8.33 8.63
N GLU A 69 13.88 -9.33 7.78
CA GLU A 69 14.68 -9.56 6.57
C GLU A 69 13.84 -9.37 5.30
N GLU A 70 14.51 -9.19 4.16
CA GLU A 70 13.89 -9.08 2.84
C GLU A 70 14.15 -10.35 2.03
N TYR A 71 13.10 -10.93 1.46
CA TYR A 71 13.14 -12.17 0.69
C TYR A 71 12.78 -11.93 -0.77
N SER A 72 13.65 -12.42 -1.66
CA SER A 72 13.42 -12.42 -3.11
C SER A 72 12.52 -13.58 -3.53
N LYS A 73 11.48 -13.30 -4.31
CA LYS A 73 10.46 -14.27 -4.75
C LYS A 73 10.27 -14.18 -6.26
N GLU A 74 10.50 -15.29 -6.96
CA GLU A 74 10.26 -15.39 -8.40
C GLU A 74 8.77 -15.49 -8.76
N SER A 75 7.97 -16.08 -7.88
CA SER A 75 6.52 -16.21 -8.03
C SER A 75 5.83 -15.12 -7.20
N TYR A 76 5.20 -14.19 -7.90
CA TYR A 76 4.53 -13.05 -7.30
C TYR A 76 3.39 -12.56 -8.18
N LYS A 77 2.58 -11.66 -7.64
CA LYS A 77 1.53 -10.94 -8.36
C LYS A 77 1.75 -9.45 -8.21
N VAL A 78 1.45 -8.69 -9.26
CA VAL A 78 1.45 -7.22 -9.24
C VAL A 78 0.04 -6.69 -9.08
N LEU A 79 -0.09 -5.53 -8.44
CA LEU A 79 -1.35 -4.83 -8.31
C LEU A 79 -1.62 -4.01 -9.58
N VAL A 80 -2.80 -4.17 -10.16
CA VAL A 80 -3.27 -3.38 -11.32
C VAL A 80 -4.58 -2.68 -10.99
N ASN A 81 -4.77 -1.47 -11.53
CA ASN A 81 -5.96 -0.64 -11.40
C ASN A 81 -6.60 -0.41 -12.77
N PRO A 82 -7.24 -1.43 -13.36
CA PRO A 82 -7.79 -1.34 -14.72
C PRO A 82 -8.94 -0.32 -14.83
N ALA A 83 -9.64 -0.07 -13.72
CA ALA A 83 -10.69 0.92 -13.66
C ALA A 83 -10.17 2.37 -13.61
N LYS A 84 -8.83 2.56 -13.51
CA LYS A 84 -8.18 3.87 -13.30
C LYS A 84 -8.84 4.64 -12.16
N SER A 85 -9.22 3.92 -11.09
CA SER A 85 -9.81 4.48 -9.88
C SER A 85 -8.82 5.42 -9.20
N ASN A 86 -9.33 6.38 -8.44
CA ASN A 86 -8.50 7.42 -7.86
C ASN A 86 -7.78 6.91 -6.59
N LEU A 87 -6.65 6.23 -6.78
CA LEU A 87 -5.83 5.71 -5.69
C LEU A 87 -4.84 6.78 -5.20
N ASP A 88 -4.92 7.11 -3.90
CA ASP A 88 -3.98 8.00 -3.22
C ASP A 88 -3.21 7.29 -2.12
N TRP A 89 -2.15 7.94 -1.64
CA TRP A 89 -1.37 7.45 -0.52
C TRP A 89 -1.60 8.34 0.70
N VAL A 90 -2.43 7.87 1.62
CA VAL A 90 -2.85 8.61 2.81
C VAL A 90 -1.89 8.31 3.95
N ALA A 91 -1.51 9.36 4.70
CA ALA A 91 -0.65 9.18 5.87
C ALA A 91 -1.36 8.35 6.93
N ALA A 92 -0.69 7.34 7.47
CA ALA A 92 -1.18 6.50 8.54
C ALA A 92 -0.13 6.49 9.66
N SER A 93 -0.57 6.68 10.91
CA SER A 93 0.31 6.65 12.08
C SER A 93 -0.34 5.86 13.21
N GLY A 94 0.46 5.35 14.15
CA GLY A 94 -0.05 4.65 15.34
C GLY A 94 -0.85 3.38 15.04
N GLY A 95 -0.65 2.75 13.87
CA GLY A 95 -1.37 1.54 13.47
C GLY A 95 -2.81 1.79 13.00
N SER A 96 -3.27 3.03 12.86
CA SER A 96 -4.59 3.32 12.29
C SER A 96 -4.58 3.05 10.78
N VAL A 97 -5.40 2.11 10.33
CA VAL A 97 -5.64 1.85 8.90
C VAL A 97 -6.91 2.60 8.48
N PRO A 98 -6.85 3.53 7.51
CA PRO A 98 -8.04 4.25 7.08
C PRO A 98 -9.05 3.31 6.41
N ALA A 99 -10.35 3.59 6.59
CA ALA A 99 -11.41 2.85 5.91
C ALA A 99 -11.24 2.98 4.38
N GLY A 100 -11.21 1.84 3.66
CA GLY A 100 -10.92 1.81 2.22
C GLY A 100 -9.44 1.59 1.86
N ALA A 101 -8.57 1.32 2.84
CA ALA A 101 -7.21 0.86 2.57
C ALA A 101 -7.21 -0.45 1.77
N LEU A 102 -6.33 -0.56 0.77
CA LEU A 102 -6.24 -1.78 -0.03
C LEU A 102 -5.48 -2.88 0.73
N GLN A 103 -6.15 -4.01 0.89
CA GLN A 103 -5.54 -5.23 1.42
C GLN A 103 -4.50 -5.79 0.42
N GLY A 104 -3.27 -5.89 0.90
CA GLY A 104 -2.11 -6.47 0.22
C GLY A 104 -2.07 -7.99 0.27
N GLY A 105 -2.51 -8.56 1.39
CA GLY A 105 -2.50 -9.99 1.61
C GLY A 105 -3.01 -10.37 2.99
N ARG A 106 -2.54 -11.51 3.51
CA ARG A 106 -3.00 -12.07 4.78
C ARG A 106 -1.92 -12.94 5.41
N THR A 107 -1.90 -13.04 6.74
CA THR A 107 -1.08 -14.05 7.43
C THR A 107 -1.71 -15.44 7.34
N ALA A 108 -0.96 -16.46 7.75
CA ALA A 108 -1.42 -17.84 7.87
C ALA A 108 -2.62 -17.98 8.82
N GLU A 109 -2.69 -17.13 9.85
CA GLU A 109 -3.80 -17.05 10.81
C GLU A 109 -5.02 -16.29 10.24
N GLY A 110 -4.89 -15.71 9.04
CA GLY A 110 -5.94 -14.98 8.36
C GLY A 110 -5.98 -13.48 8.66
N GLU A 111 -4.99 -12.94 9.36
CA GLU A 111 -4.92 -11.51 9.68
C GLU A 111 -4.64 -10.68 8.42
N ALA A 112 -5.40 -9.63 8.17
CA ALA A 112 -5.28 -8.82 6.96
C ALA A 112 -3.99 -7.98 6.96
N LEU A 113 -3.25 -8.03 5.84
CA LEU A 113 -2.09 -7.20 5.58
C LEU A 113 -2.46 -6.11 4.59
N PHE A 114 -2.14 -4.85 4.90
CA PHE A 114 -2.42 -3.71 4.02
C PHE A 114 -1.17 -3.25 3.27
N ILE A 115 -1.38 -2.59 2.13
CA ILE A 115 -0.30 -2.04 1.30
C ILE A 115 0.10 -0.68 1.86
N GLY A 116 1.31 -0.63 2.42
CA GLY A 116 1.94 0.60 2.86
C GLY A 116 3.08 1.01 1.94
N ARG A 117 3.56 2.24 2.13
CA ARG A 117 4.85 2.73 1.67
C ARG A 117 5.48 3.61 2.74
N CYS A 118 6.80 3.67 2.77
CA CYS A 118 7.55 4.55 3.65
C CYS A 118 8.64 5.29 2.88
N LYS A 119 9.13 6.39 3.45
CA LYS A 119 10.35 7.04 2.99
C LYS A 119 11.54 6.52 3.80
N HIS A 120 12.60 6.11 3.13
CA HIS A 120 13.85 5.66 3.77
C HIS A 120 15.04 6.07 2.90
N GLY A 121 15.99 6.82 3.45
CA GLY A 121 17.23 7.17 2.72
C GLY A 121 17.04 7.95 1.40
N GLY A 122 15.88 8.59 1.18
CA GLY A 122 15.52 9.23 -0.10
C GLY A 122 14.62 8.37 -0.99
N ASP A 123 14.58 7.07 -0.76
CA ASP A 123 13.68 6.14 -1.45
C ASP A 123 12.25 6.26 -0.93
N THR A 124 11.27 6.10 -1.80
CA THR A 124 9.88 5.82 -1.44
C THR A 124 9.57 4.37 -1.78
N VAL A 125 9.45 3.52 -0.76
CA VAL A 125 9.40 2.06 -0.92
C VAL A 125 8.05 1.53 -0.43
N CYS A 126 7.38 0.72 -1.26
CA CYS A 126 6.14 0.02 -0.88
C CYS A 126 6.42 -1.33 -0.19
N GLY A 127 5.53 -1.75 0.72
CA GLY A 127 5.68 -2.98 1.50
C GLY A 127 4.52 -3.22 2.48
N LYS A 128 4.72 -4.14 3.43
CA LYS A 128 3.77 -4.46 4.49
C LYS A 128 3.55 -3.27 5.43
N SER A 129 2.31 -2.79 5.54
CA SER A 129 1.87 -2.02 6.70
C SER A 129 1.18 -2.97 7.66
N PHE A 130 1.84 -3.33 8.76
CA PHE A 130 1.20 -4.09 9.84
C PHE A 130 0.89 -3.16 11.00
N GLN A 131 -0.29 -3.34 11.59
CA GLN A 131 -0.53 -3.04 13.01
C GLN A 131 0.44 -3.91 13.82
N SER A 132 1.64 -3.41 14.10
CA SER A 132 2.48 -3.98 15.16
C SER A 132 2.83 -2.87 16.15
N PRO A 133 2.69 -3.11 17.48
CA PRO A 133 3.16 -2.19 18.50
C PRO A 133 4.70 -2.04 18.52
N PHE A 134 5.44 -2.77 17.68
CA PHE A 134 6.89 -2.66 17.61
C PHE A 134 7.33 -1.50 16.71
N ARG A 135 7.54 -0.40 17.43
CA ARG A 135 8.15 0.88 17.06
C ARG A 135 9.58 0.68 16.55
N HIS A 136 9.75 0.70 15.24
CA HIS A 136 10.97 1.22 14.63
C HIS A 136 10.61 2.48 13.86
N HIS A 137 11.47 3.49 13.96
CA HIS A 137 11.30 4.85 13.49
C HIS A 137 11.15 4.87 11.95
N ILE A 138 9.94 4.67 11.45
CA ILE A 138 9.58 4.87 10.06
C ILE A 138 8.97 6.26 9.96
N ASP A 139 9.76 7.22 9.51
CA ASP A 139 9.30 8.57 9.23
C ASP A 139 8.22 8.51 8.11
N SER A 140 6.97 8.64 8.54
CA SER A 140 5.76 8.71 7.71
C SER A 140 5.41 7.46 6.87
N THR A 141 4.75 6.48 7.49
CA THR A 141 4.03 5.44 6.75
C THR A 141 2.84 6.06 6.01
N LYS A 142 2.70 5.76 4.71
CA LYS A 142 1.51 6.07 3.91
C LYS A 142 0.88 4.77 3.43
N VAL A 143 -0.44 4.66 3.45
CA VAL A 143 -1.19 3.48 3.00
C VAL A 143 -1.91 3.83 1.71
N ILE A 144 -1.94 2.90 0.74
CA ILE A 144 -2.69 3.14 -0.49
C ILE A 144 -4.19 3.07 -0.20
N PHE A 145 -4.89 4.09 -0.66
CA PHE A 145 -6.23 4.50 -0.29
C PHE A 145 -7.01 4.75 -1.56
N ASP A 146 -8.27 4.35 -1.60
CA ASP A 146 -9.18 4.77 -2.67
C ASP A 146 -9.90 6.07 -2.26
N LEU A 147 -9.62 7.17 -2.96
CA LEU A 147 -10.21 8.48 -2.69
C LEU A 147 -11.73 8.51 -2.84
N ALA A 148 -12.35 7.56 -3.55
CA ALA A 148 -13.79 7.50 -3.70
C ALA A 148 -14.55 7.29 -2.35
N TYR A 149 -13.83 6.93 -1.28
CA TYR A 149 -14.38 6.83 0.08
C TYR A 149 -14.31 8.13 0.90
N GLY A 150 -13.50 9.11 0.49
CA GLY A 150 -13.10 10.28 1.28
C GLY A 150 -14.10 11.46 1.33
N GLU A 151 -15.11 11.52 0.46
CA GLU A 151 -16.03 12.67 0.41
C GLU A 151 -17.16 12.66 1.47
N LYS A 152 -17.16 11.73 2.42
CA LYS A 152 -18.19 11.71 3.48
C LYS A 152 -17.60 11.57 4.88
N SER A 153 -17.01 12.67 5.37
CA SER A 153 -16.93 12.94 6.81
C SER A 153 -17.93 14.05 7.16
N PRO A 154 -19.11 13.76 7.73
CA PRO A 154 -19.98 14.81 8.25
C PRO A 154 -19.43 15.33 9.58
N GLY A 155 -19.01 16.60 9.59
CA GLY A 155 -19.08 17.47 10.76
C GLY A 155 -17.91 17.43 11.74
N SER A 156 -16.81 18.13 11.40
CA SER A 156 -16.04 18.83 12.44
C SER A 156 -16.90 20.00 12.95
N LYS A 157 -17.61 19.82 14.07
CA LYS A 157 -18.07 20.99 14.83
C LYS A 157 -16.83 21.63 15.45
N SER A 158 -16.37 22.72 14.86
CA SER A 158 -15.43 23.65 15.45
C SER A 158 -15.98 24.14 16.79
N GLY A 159 -15.37 23.67 17.88
CA GLY A 159 -15.54 24.27 19.19
C GLY A 159 -14.76 25.57 19.26
N ALA A 160 -15.32 26.66 18.71
CA ALA A 160 -14.83 28.01 18.95
C ALA A 160 -15.73 28.68 19.99
N ARG A 161 -15.37 28.60 21.28
CA ARG A 161 -15.85 29.57 22.27
C ARG A 161 -14.87 30.76 22.24
N GLY A 162 -15.13 31.69 21.33
CA GLY A 162 -14.57 33.04 21.36
C GLY A 162 -15.25 33.84 22.47
N GLY A 163 -14.44 34.60 23.22
CA GLY A 163 -14.85 35.32 24.42
C GLY A 163 -15.84 36.45 24.18
N PHE A 164 -16.65 36.72 25.20
CA PHE A 164 -17.42 37.95 25.30
C PHE A 164 -16.63 38.97 26.11
N GLY A 165 -16.07 39.94 25.39
CA GLY A 165 -15.74 41.26 25.91
C GLY A 165 -17.01 42.10 26.06
N ARG A 166 -16.96 42.98 27.05
CA ARG A 166 -18.00 43.90 27.53
C ARG A 166 -18.57 44.83 26.46
N THR A 167 -19.83 45.21 26.65
CA THR A 167 -20.25 46.60 26.91
C THR A 167 -21.52 46.55 27.75
#